data_AF-A0A3B9J2M2-F1
#
_entry.id   AF-A0A3B9J2M2-F1
#
_cell.length_a   1.000
_cell.length_b   1.000
_cell.length_c   1.000
_cell.angle_alpha   90.00
_cell.angle_beta   90.00
_cell.angle_gamma   90.00
#
_symmetry.space_group_name_H-M   'P 1'
#
loop_
_entity.id
_entity.type
_entity.pdbx_description
1 polymer ?
#
loop_
_entity_poly.entity_id
_entity_poly.type
_entity_poly.pdbx_seq_one_letter_code
_entity_poly.pdbx_strand_id
1 'polypeptide(L)' 'MTDRLVTPTIEPYRGSLLVATPQLEDPNFRRTVVLMLEHGPEGSLGVILNRPSLAAMDLALPDWAVGLDCATQVFSGGPV' A
#
# COMPACT_ATOMS: atom_id res chain seq x y z
N MET A 1 23.39 0.00 -23.57
CA MET A 1 23.02 -1.18 -22.75
C MET A 1 21.87 -0.79 -21.82
N THR A 2 20.68 -0.53 -22.36
CA THR A 2 19.47 -0.35 -21.55
C THR A 2 18.56 -1.50 -21.93
N ASP A 3 18.73 -2.61 -21.22
CA ASP A 3 17.77 -3.69 -21.27
C ASP A 3 16.46 -3.11 -20.71
N ARG A 4 15.47 -2.90 -21.59
CA ARG A 4 14.14 -2.51 -21.16
C ARG A 4 13.61 -3.70 -20.40
N LEU A 5 13.49 -3.59 -19.08
CA LEU A 5 12.66 -4.50 -18.31
C LEU A 5 11.26 -4.43 -18.93
N VAL A 6 10.95 -5.43 -19.76
CA VAL A 6 9.58 -5.67 -20.21
C VAL A 6 8.92 -6.27 -18.99
N THR A 7 8.25 -5.45 -18.20
CA THR A 7 7.38 -5.96 -17.13
C THR A 7 6.33 -6.82 -17.83
N PRO A 8 6.29 -8.14 -17.60
CA PRO A 8 5.20 -8.94 -18.13
C PRO A 8 3.91 -8.31 -17.60
N THR A 9 2.98 -8.00 -18.50
CA THR A 9 1.66 -7.49 -18.11
C THR A 9 0.87 -8.67 -17.55
N ILE A 10 1.14 -8.98 -16.29
CA ILE A 10 0.37 -9.94 -15.51
C ILE A 10 -0.83 -9.17 -14.99
N GLU A 11 -2.04 -9.66 -15.26
CA GLU A 11 -3.22 -9.09 -14.62
C GLU A 11 -3.10 -9.25 -13.11
N PRO A 12 -3.29 -8.17 -12.34
CA PRO A 12 -3.18 -8.25 -10.90
C PRO A 12 -4.27 -9.16 -10.34
N TYR A 13 -3.94 -9.90 -9.30
CA TYR A 13 -4.88 -10.72 -8.55
C TYR A 13 -4.71 -10.46 -7.06
N ARG A 14 -5.65 -10.92 -6.24
CA ARG A 14 -5.56 -10.82 -4.77
C ARG A 14 -4.21 -11.34 -4.26
N GLY A 15 -3.50 -10.53 -3.49
CA GLY A 15 -2.15 -10.83 -3.00
C GLY A 15 -1.02 -10.27 -3.87
N SER A 16 -1.31 -9.71 -5.05
CA SER A 16 -0.32 -9.02 -5.88
C SER A 16 0.19 -7.76 -5.17
N LEU A 17 1.47 -7.44 -5.39
CA LEU A 17 2.05 -6.15 -5.02
C LEU A 17 2.19 -5.28 -6.25
N LEU A 18 1.55 -4.10 -6.24
CA LEU A 18 1.72 -3.08 -7.25
C LEU A 18 2.82 -2.13 -6.80
N VAL A 19 3.91 -2.08 -7.55
CA VAL A 19 5.06 -1.21 -7.26
C VAL A 19 4.99 0.01 -8.17
N ALA A 20 4.89 1.20 -7.58
CA ALA A 20 4.89 2.45 -8.31
C ALA A 20 6.19 2.59 -9.11
N THR A 21 6.07 2.90 -10.41
CA THR A 21 7.23 3.22 -11.23
C THR A 21 7.85 4.56 -10.77
N PRO A 22 9.15 4.78 -11.04
CA PRO A 22 9.78 6.05 -10.69
C PRO A 22 9.13 7.29 -11.32
N GLN A 23 8.40 7.14 -12.43
CA GLN A 23 7.73 8.22 -13.17
C GLN A 23 6.31 8.52 -12.68
N LEU A 24 5.74 7.71 -11.79
CA LEU A 24 4.41 7.95 -11.24
C LEU A 24 4.48 9.08 -10.19
N GLU A 25 4.06 10.28 -10.60
CA GLU A 25 4.15 11.50 -9.79
C GLU A 25 2.89 11.84 -8.98
N ASP A 26 1.81 11.08 -9.13
CA ASP A 26 0.59 11.27 -8.32
C ASP A 26 0.96 11.22 -6.82
N PRO A 27 0.70 12.27 -6.02
CA PRO A 27 1.09 12.31 -4.61
C PRO A 27 0.48 11.16 -3.78
N ASN A 28 -0.66 10.62 -4.19
CA ASN A 28 -1.30 9.49 -3.52
C ASN A 28 -0.53 8.18 -3.72
N PHE A 29 0.22 8.03 -4.82
CA PHE A 29 0.84 6.76 -5.21
C PHE A 29 2.33 6.84 -5.56
N ARG A 30 2.94 8.03 -5.54
CA ARG A 30 4.37 8.16 -5.80
C ARG A 30 5.17 7.34 -4.79
N ARG A 31 6.08 6.51 -5.32
CA ARG A 31 6.94 5.59 -4.55
C ARG A 31 6.18 4.65 -3.60
N THR A 32 4.93 4.28 -3.89
CA THR A 32 4.18 3.35 -3.07
C THR A 32 4.36 1.89 -3.50
N VAL A 33 4.14 1.00 -2.54
CA VAL A 33 3.86 -0.42 -2.76
C VAL A 33 2.44 -0.67 -2.26
N VAL A 34 1.55 -1.09 -3.16
CA VAL A 34 0.14 -1.36 -2.85
C VAL A 34 -0.07 -2.87 -2.82
N LEU A 35 -0.63 -3.39 -1.73
CA LEU A 35 -1.12 -4.77 -1.66
C LEU A 35 -2.54 -4.84 -2.20
N MET A 36 -2.76 -5.70 -3.19
CA MET A 36 -4.10 -5.97 -3.73
C MET A 36 -4.88 -6.89 -2.78
N LEU A 37 -5.94 -6.37 -2.17
CA LEU A 37 -6.84 -7.11 -1.29
C LEU A 37 -7.97 -7.79 -2.06
N GLU A 38 -8.43 -7.15 -3.14
CA GLU A 38 -9.48 -7.65 -4.02
C GLU A 38 -9.30 -7.05 -5.43
N HIS A 39 -9.56 -7.86 -6.47
CA HIS A 39 -9.56 -7.43 -7.87
C HIS A 39 -10.60 -8.22 -8.64
N GLY A 40 -11.51 -7.54 -9.33
CA GLY A 40 -12.56 -8.18 -10.11
C GLY A 40 -13.46 -7.18 -10.86
N PRO A 41 -14.59 -7.65 -11.41
CA PRO A 41 -15.49 -6.83 -12.23
C PRO A 41 -16.08 -5.61 -11.50
N GLU A 42 -16.26 -5.73 -10.19
CA GLU A 42 -16.80 -4.66 -9.33
C GLU A 42 -15.74 -3.61 -8.94
N GLY A 43 -14.47 -3.84 -9.31
CA GLY A 43 -13.37 -2.93 -9.05
C GLY A 43 -12.19 -3.60 -8.34
N SER A 44 -11.34 -2.77 -7.75
CA SER A 44 -10.13 -3.21 -7.05
C SER A 44 -10.00 -2.49 -5.72
N LEU A 45 -9.60 -3.23 -4.69
CA LEU A 45 -9.29 -2.71 -3.38
C LEU A 45 -7.84 -3.04 -3.03
N GLY A 46 -7.10 -2.03 -2.60
CA GLY A 46 -5.73 -2.21 -2.14
C GLY A 46 -5.35 -1.23 -1.05
N VAL A 47 -4.26 -1.54 -0.36
CA VAL A 47 -3.71 -0.72 0.72
C VAL A 47 -2.22 -0.47 0.51
N ILE A 48 -1.78 0.77 0.75
CA ILE A 48 -0.38 1.16 0.70
C ILE A 48 0.35 0.59 1.93
N LEU A 49 1.44 -0.14 1.69
CA LEU A 49 2.22 -0.79 2.75
C LEU A 49 3.36 0.08 3.30
N ASN A 50 3.82 1.07 2.54
CA ASN A 50 5.10 1.75 2.79
C ASN A 50 4.96 3.26 3.01
N ARG A 51 3.81 3.72 3.50
CA ARG A 51 3.55 5.12 3.81
C ARG A 51 3.13 5.28 5.28
N PRO A 52 4.08 5.54 6.20
CA PRO A 52 3.76 5.86 7.58
C PRO A 52 2.84 7.08 7.66
N SER A 53 1.87 7.05 8.57
CA SER A 53 1.03 8.20 8.89
C SER A 53 1.57 8.92 10.13
N LEU A 54 1.03 10.10 10.41
CA LEU A 54 1.28 10.82 11.66
C LEU A 54 0.36 10.35 12.80
N ALA A 55 -0.54 9.39 12.55
CA ALA A 55 -1.46 8.89 13.57
C ALA A 55 -0.71 7.99 14.54
N ALA A 56 -0.90 8.24 15.83
CA ALA A 56 -0.43 7.36 16.88
C ALA A 56 -1.47 6.24 17.09
N MET A 57 -1.01 4.99 17.22
CA MET A 57 -1.93 3.83 17.30
C MET A 57 -2.81 3.88 18.56
N ASP A 58 -2.25 4.31 19.68
CA ASP A 58 -2.95 4.51 20.95
C ASP A 58 -4.14 5.48 20.84
N LEU A 59 -4.02 6.51 20.00
CA LEU A 59 -5.09 7.47 19.72
C LEU A 59 -6.06 6.98 18.66
N ALA A 60 -5.58 6.30 17.63
CA ALA A 60 -6.41 5.88 16.50
C ALA A 60 -7.22 4.61 16.78
N LEU A 61 -6.63 3.64 17.50
CA LEU A 61 -7.15 2.29 17.70
C LEU A 61 -6.78 1.78 19.11
N PRO A 62 -7.31 2.41 20.18
CA PRO A 62 -6.92 2.11 21.56
C PRO A 62 -7.15 0.65 21.95
N ASP A 63 -8.23 0.03 21.46
CA ASP A 63 -8.55 -1.37 21.75
C ASP A 63 -7.54 -2.35 21.15
N TRP A 64 -6.86 -1.96 20.07
CA TRP A 64 -5.85 -2.79 19.40
C TRP A 64 -4.47 -2.60 20.00
N ALA A 65 -4.25 -1.49 20.70
CA ALA A 65 -3.01 -1.23 21.42
C ALA A 65 -2.83 -2.14 22.65
N VAL A 66 -3.91 -2.75 23.15
CA VAL A 66 -3.88 -3.61 24.34
C VAL A 66 -3.08 -4.89 24.06
N GLY A 67 -1.93 -5.02 24.73
CA GLY A 67 -1.06 -6.20 24.63
C GLY A 67 0.04 -6.12 23.55
N LEU A 68 0.23 -4.95 22.92
CA LEU A 68 1.36 -4.70 22.05
C LEU A 68 2.53 -4.10 22.87
N ASP A 69 3.67 -4.79 22.88
CA ASP A 69 4.86 -4.39 23.63
C ASP A 69 5.72 -3.32 22.90
N CYS A 70 5.29 -2.85 21.73
CA CYS A 70 6.07 -1.94 20.90
C CYS A 70 5.23 -0.83 20.27
N ALA A 71 5.86 0.32 20.03
CA ALA A 71 5.26 1.44 19.32
C ALA A 71 4.85 1.00 17.91
N THR A 72 3.57 0.78 17.73
CA THR A 72 3.01 0.33 16.47
C THR A 72 2.71 1.53 15.58
N GLN A 73 3.42 1.58 14.46
CA GLN A 73 3.27 2.62 13.45
C GLN A 73 1.97 2.39 12.66
N VAL A 74 1.12 3.42 12.58
CA VAL A 74 -0.02 3.42 11.65
C VAL A 74 0.46 3.87 10.27
N PHE A 75 -0.11 3.28 9.22
CA PHE A 75 0.21 3.60 7.83
C PHE A 75 -1.02 4.19 7.13
N SER A 76 -0.81 5.13 6.22
CA SER A 76 -1.86 5.68 5.37
C SER A 76 -2.14 4.70 4.23
N GLY A 77 -3.31 4.05 4.24
CA GLY A 77 -3.67 2.99 3.30
C GLY A 77 -4.02 3.46 1.87
N GLY A 78 -4.39 4.72 1.68
CA GLY A 78 -4.82 5.26 0.39
C GLY A 78 -5.57 6.58 0.55
N PRO A 79 -6.06 7.19 -0.54
CA PRO A 79 -6.71 8.50 -0.54
C PRO A 79 -8.25 8.49 -0.30
N VAL A 80 -8.87 7.32 -0.08
CA VAL A 80 -10.34 7.16 -0.10
C VAL A 80 -10.99 7.52 1.23
#